data_AF-A0A7Y2DWC0-F1
#
_entry.id   AF-A0A7Y2DWC0-F1
#
_cell.length_a   1.000
_cell.length_b   1.000
_cell.length_c   1.000
_cell.angle_alpha   90.00
_cell.angle_beta   90.00
_cell.angle_gamma   90.00
#
_symmetry.space_group_name_H-M   'P 1'
#
loop_
_entity.id
_entity.type
_entity.pdbx_description
1 polymer ?
#
loop_
_entity_poly.entity_id
_entity_poly.type
_entity_poly.pdbx_seq_one_letter_code
_entity_poly.pdbx_strand_id
1 'polypeptide(L)' 'LDRGYESRVENLIFVKEENKLTLTLISDADCSNEIYAIKMKKEMFEKTYDCKLSVVQRGADGKKLSSKQSKTAIR' A
#
# COMPACT_ATOMS: atom_id res chain seq x y z
N LEU A 1 -2.20 -2.78 -9.47
CA LEU A 1 -2.10 -3.98 -8.64
C LEU A 1 -2.09 -5.12 -9.63
N ASP A 2 -0.90 -5.61 -9.93
CA ASP A 2 -0.76 -6.57 -11.01
C ASP A 2 -1.48 -7.87 -10.61
N ARG A 3 -2.32 -8.39 -11.52
CA ARG A 3 -2.95 -9.71 -11.39
C ARG A 3 -2.01 -10.82 -11.85
N GLY A 4 -0.80 -10.46 -12.30
CA GLY A 4 0.28 -11.39 -12.62
C GLY A 4 0.70 -12.18 -11.38
N TYR A 5 0.72 -13.50 -11.54
CA TYR A 5 1.29 -14.56 -10.70
C TYR A 5 2.14 -14.07 -9.52
N GLU A 6 1.78 -14.48 -8.30
CA GLU A 6 2.39 -14.10 -7.01
C GLU A 6 2.01 -12.72 -6.45
N SER A 7 0.78 -12.26 -6.67
CA SER A 7 0.26 -11.13 -5.88
C SER A 7 0.26 -11.54 -4.40
N ARG A 8 1.21 -10.98 -3.64
CA ARG A 8 1.32 -11.15 -2.19
C ARG A 8 0.12 -10.55 -1.45
N VAL A 9 -0.60 -9.68 -2.14
CA VAL A 9 -1.79 -9.03 -1.63
C VAL A 9 -2.95 -10.02 -1.60
N GLU A 10 -3.31 -10.47 -0.41
CA GLU A 10 -4.40 -11.41 -0.18
C GLU A 10 -5.77 -10.73 -0.33
N ASN A 11 -5.88 -9.48 0.14
CA ASN A 11 -7.12 -8.72 0.04
C ASN A 11 -6.88 -7.21 -0.09
N LEU A 12 -7.89 -6.49 -0.57
CA LEU A 12 -7.87 -5.06 -0.80
C LEU A 12 -9.09 -4.41 -0.16
N ILE A 13 -8.85 -3.41 0.69
CA ILE A 13 -9.92 -2.57 1.23
C ILE A 13 -9.75 -1.17 0.66
N PHE A 14 -10.81 -0.65 0.06
CA PHE A 14 -10.81 0.70 -0.50
C PHE A 14 -11.88 1.54 0.18
N VAL A 15 -11.47 2.65 0.77
CA VAL A 15 -12.34 3.58 1.49
C VAL A 15 -12.23 4.96 0.86
N LYS A 16 -13.38 5.58 0.60
CA LYS A 16 -13.47 6.97 0.16
C LYS A 16 -14.05 7.83 1.28
N GLU A 17 -13.32 8.85 1.67
CA GLU A 17 -13.72 9.89 2.60
C GLU A 17 -13.57 11.23 1.87
N GLU A 18 -14.67 11.80 1.38
CA GLU A 18 -14.66 13.03 0.58
C GLU A 18 -13.71 12.96 -0.63
N ASN A 19 -12.63 13.75 -0.62
CA ASN A 19 -11.57 13.80 -1.63
C ASN A 19 -10.39 12.90 -1.30
N LYS A 20 -10.44 12.14 -0.21
CA LYS A 20 -9.38 11.24 0.24
C LYS A 20 -9.76 9.79 -0.04
N LEU A 21 -8.89 9.10 -0.75
CA LEU A 21 -9.01 7.68 -1.08
C LEU A 21 -7.94 6.93 -0.31
N THR A 22 -8.34 5.92 0.45
CA THR A 22 -7.42 5.07 1.19
C THR A 22 -7.50 3.65 0.66
N LEU A 23 -6.41 3.20 0.03
CA LEU A 23 -6.22 1.83 -0.39
C LEU A 23 -5.42 1.08 0.68
N THR A 24 -6.04 0.08 1.29
CA THR A 24 -5.39 -0.81 2.25
C THR A 24 -5.11 -2.14 1.57
N LEU A 25 -3.83 -2.50 1.50
CA LEU A 25 -3.38 -3.83 1.10
C LEU A 25 -3.38 -4.73 2.35
N ILE A 26 -4.14 -5.83 2.31
CA ILE A 26 -4.14 -6.85 3.35
C ILE A 26 -3.23 -7.96 2.88
N SER A 27 -2.16 -8.19 3.64
CA SER A 27 -1.15 -9.21 3.36
C SER A 27 -0.21 -9.33 4.55
N ASP A 28 0.08 -10.56 4.94
CA ASP A 28 1.15 -10.87 5.90
C ASP A 28 2.55 -10.83 5.25
N ALA A 29 2.62 -10.95 3.93
CA ALA A 29 3.84 -10.82 3.15
C ALA A 29 4.17 -9.34 2.85
N ASP A 30 5.46 -9.02 2.70
CA ASP A 30 5.90 -7.66 2.36
C ASP A 30 5.41 -7.22 0.97
N CYS A 31 4.60 -6.14 0.95
CA CYS A 31 4.03 -5.52 -0.26
C CYS A 31 4.73 -4.22 -0.67
N SER A 32 5.99 -4.02 -0.27
CA SER A 32 6.74 -2.80 -0.56
C SER A 32 6.84 -2.49 -2.06
N ASN A 33 6.93 -3.52 -2.91
CA ASN A 33 6.99 -3.37 -4.37
C ASN A 33 5.66 -2.86 -4.94
N GLU A 34 4.54 -3.39 -4.48
CA GLU A 34 3.19 -2.99 -4.88
C GLU A 34 2.90 -1.57 -4.41
N ILE A 35 3.27 -1.23 -3.17
CA ILE A 35 3.17 0.13 -2.64
C ILE A 35 4.01 1.08 -3.48
N TYR A 36 5.24 0.70 -3.84
CA TYR A 36 6.12 1.52 -4.68
C TYR A 36 5.52 1.74 -6.07
N ALA A 37 5.02 0.68 -6.72
CA ALA A 37 4.37 0.77 -8.02
C ALA A 37 3.14 1.69 -8.01
N ILE A 38 2.35 1.68 -6.92
CA ILE A 38 1.23 2.62 -6.76
C ILE A 38 1.75 4.05 -6.56
N LYS A 39 2.79 4.25 -5.75
CA LYS A 39 3.41 5.57 -5.54
C LYS A 39 3.90 6.19 -6.85
N MET A 40 4.45 5.40 -7.77
CA MET A 40 4.87 5.89 -9.10
C MET A 40 3.72 6.44 -9.94
N LYS A 41 2.50 5.92 -9.76
CA LYS A 41 1.29 6.37 -10.49
C LYS A 41 0.44 7.35 -9.69
N LYS A 42 0.80 7.59 -8.42
CA LYS A 42 0.00 8.35 -7.46
C LYS A 42 -0.25 9.78 -7.92
N GLU A 43 0.78 10.50 -8.32
CA GLU A 43 0.65 11.93 -8.67
C GLU A 43 -0.27 12.13 -9.87
N MET A 44 -0.11 11.32 -10.92
CA MET A 44 -0.98 11.36 -12.09
C MET A 44 -2.43 11.05 -11.71
N PHE A 45 -2.66 10.02 -10.90
CA PHE A 45 -3.99 9.65 -10.42
C PHE A 45 -4.64 10.77 -9.60
N GLU A 46 -3.93 11.34 -8.63
CA GLU A 46 -4.42 12.44 -7.81
C GLU A 46 -4.83 13.66 -8.64
N LYS A 47 -4.03 14.01 -9.66
CA LYS A 47 -4.33 15.11 -10.59
C LYS A 47 -5.54 14.81 -11.48
N THR A 48 -5.63 13.60 -12.03
CA THR A 48 -6.72 13.22 -12.94
C THR A 48 -8.08 13.19 -12.25
N TYR A 49 -8.12 12.75 -10.99
CA TYR A 49 -9.36 12.54 -10.25
C TYR A 49 -9.61 13.56 -9.14
N ASP A 50 -8.81 14.63 -9.08
CA ASP A 50 -8.85 15.68 -8.06
C ASP A 50 -9.03 15.13 -6.63
N CYS A 51 -8.11 14.24 -6.24
CA CYS A 51 -8.19 13.50 -5.00
C CYS A 51 -6.83 13.32 -4.31
N LYS A 52 -6.84 12.79 -3.08
CA LYS A 52 -5.66 12.40 -2.32
C LYS A 52 -5.65 10.90 -2.09
N LEU A 53 -4.68 10.19 -2.64
CA LEU A 53 -4.54 8.74 -2.52
C LEU A 53 -3.54 8.39 -1.40
N SER A 54 -4.03 7.68 -0.39
CA SER A 54 -3.22 7.07 0.66
C SER A 54 -3.16 5.56 0.43
N VAL A 55 -1.97 4.98 0.58
CA VAL A 55 -1.77 3.53 0.48
C VAL A 55 -1.15 3.05 1.78
N VAL A 56 -1.77 2.05 2.40
CA VAL A 56 -1.31 1.44 3.64
C VAL A 56 -1.34 -0.08 3.50
N GLN A 57 -0.46 -0.76 4.26
CA GLN A 57 -0.50 -2.22 4.40
C GLN A 57 -0.94 -2.59 5.82
N ARG A 58 -1.74 -3.65 5.94
CA ARG A 58 -2.07 -4.32 7.20
C ARG A 58 -1.88 -5.83 7.03
N GLY A 59 -1.51 -6.51 8.11
CA GLY A 59 -1.55 -7.97 8.15
C GLY A 59 -2.99 -8.50 8.10
N ALA A 60 -3.14 -9.80 7.84
CA ALA A 60 -4.44 -10.49 7.85
C ALA A 60 -5.12 -10.42 9.23
N ASP A 61 -4.33 -10.25 10.30
CA ASP A 61 -4.79 -9.99 11.68
C ASP A 61 -5.30 -8.55 11.92
N GLY A 62 -5.28 -7.70 10.88
CA GLY A 62 -5.70 -6.31 10.95
C GLY A 62 -4.69 -5.37 11.62
N LYS A 63 -3.54 -5.88 12.10
CA LYS A 63 -2.49 -5.04 12.67
C LYS A 63 -1.65 -4.41 11.57
N LYS A 64 -1.21 -3.17 11.81
CA LYS A 64 -0.28 -2.49 10.91
C LYS A 64 1.06 -3.23 10.99
N LEU A 65 1.51 -3.80 9.88
CA LEU A 65 2.87 -4.34 9.80
C LEU A 65 3.84 -3.19 10.03
N SER A 66 4.46 -3.15 11.20
CA SER A 66 5.55 -2.22 11.46
C SER A 66 6.69 -2.65 10.54
N SER A 67 7.00 -1.83 9.54
CA SER A 67 8.26 -1.96 8.81
C SER A 67 9.36 -2.00 9.87
N LYS A 68 9.99 -3.16 10.07
CA LYS A 68 11.21 -3.25 10.85
C LYS A 68 12.20 -2.35 10.14
N GLN A 69 12.43 -1.16 10.70
CA GLN A 69 13.62 -0.38 10.40
C GLN A 69 14.78 -1.32 10.67
N SER A 70 15.43 -1.77 9.61
CA SER A 70 16.71 -2.46 9.69
C SER A 70 17.66 -1.52 10.42
N LYS A 71 17.85 -1.72 11.72
CA LYS A 71 19.00 -1.19 12.44
C LYS A 71 20.22 -1.90 11.89
N THR A 72 20.78 -1.36 10.82
CA THR A 72 22.16 -1.67 10.43
C THR A 72 23.05 -0.95 11.44
N ALA A 73 23.25 -1.59 12.61
CA ALA A 73 24.37 -1.27 13.48
C ALA A 73 25.60 -1.92 12.85
N ILE A 74 26.47 -1.12 12.24
CA ILE A 74 27.83 -1.55 11.94
C ILE A 74 28.76 -0.51 12.57
N ARG A 75 29.65 -1.04 13.40
CA ARG A 75 30.70 -0.38 14.17
C ARG A 75 31.67 0.41 13.31
#